data_AF-A0A7V8DDS7-F1
#
_entry.id   AF-A0A7V8DDS7-F1
#
_cell.length_a   1.000
_cell.length_b   1.000
_cell.length_c   1.000
_cell.angle_alpha   90.00
_cell.angle_beta   90.00
_cell.angle_gamma   90.00
#
_symmetry.space_group_name_H-M   'P 1'
#
loop_
_entity.id
_entity.type
_entity.pdbx_description
1 polymer ?
#
loop_
_entity_poly.entity_id
_entity_poly.type
_entity_poly.pdbx_seq_one_letter_code
_entity_poly.pdbx_strand_id
1 'polypeptide(L)' 'MGLLIRLEQMSPGPQIVTSGDQYNGWLYFHGAAMILAFLIPGLTGFFANYFLPLMIGAQDVAF' A
#
# COMPACT_ATOMS: atom_id res chain seq x y z
N MET A 1 3.28 0.81 -8.72
CA MET A 1 3.05 2.16 -9.27
C MET A 1 4.00 3.23 -8.72
N GLY A 2 4.45 3.17 -7.46
CA GLY A 2 5.36 4.17 -6.89
C GLY A 2 6.60 4.51 -7.74
N LEU A 3 7.28 3.51 -8.31
CA LEU A 3 8.41 3.76 -9.21
C LEU A 3 8.01 4.55 -10.47
N LEU A 4 6.86 4.24 -11.07
CA LEU A 4 6.36 4.97 -12.24
C LEU A 4 6.04 6.43 -11.91
N ILE A 5 5.49 6.69 -10.73
CA ILE A 5 5.27 8.05 -10.22
C ILE A 5 6.59 8.81 -10.07
N ARG A 6 7.65 8.15 -9.58
CA ARG A 6 8.98 8.77 -9.45
C ARG A 6 9.64 8.99 -10.79
N LEU A 7 9.48 8.06 -11.74
CA LEU A 7 9.99 8.21 -13.10
C LEU A 7 9.34 9.40 -13.81
N GLU A 8 8.03 9.61 -13.63
CA GLU A 8 7.33 10.79 -14.15
C GLU A 8 7.91 12.11 -13.61
N GLN A 9 8.29 12.14 -12.33
CA GLN A 9 8.80 13.32 -11.63
C GLN A 9 10.33 13.53 -11.75
N MET A 10 11.04 12.75 -12.57
CA MET A 10 12.51 12.87 -12.66
C MET A 10 12.98 14.21 -13.25
N SER A 11 12.14 14.85 -14.04
CA SER A 11 12.37 16.19 -14.61
C SER A 11 11.05 16.98 -14.67
N PRO A 12 11.10 18.31 -14.82
CA PRO A 12 9.90 19.11 -15.07
C PRO A 12 9.26 18.78 -16.44
N GLY A 13 7.94 18.85 -16.52
CA GLY A 13 7.15 18.55 -17.72
C GLY A 13 6.60 17.11 -17.77
N PRO A 14 5.83 16.74 -18.80
CA PRO A 14 5.29 15.39 -18.96
C PRO A 14 6.33 14.43 -19.54
N GLN A 15 6.61 13.33 -18.84
CA GLN A 15 7.64 12.35 -19.22
C GLN A 15 7.04 11.07 -19.81
N ILE A 16 6.06 10.49 -19.11
CA ILE A 16 5.44 9.19 -19.41
C ILE A 16 3.94 9.37 -19.56
N VAL A 17 3.30 10.13 -18.66
CA VAL A 17 1.86 10.41 -18.76
C VAL A 17 1.58 11.55 -19.71
N THR A 18 0.43 11.48 -20.40
CA THR A 18 0.00 12.52 -21.35
C THR A 18 -1.01 13.50 -20.74
N SER A 19 -1.58 13.18 -19.57
CA SER A 19 -2.55 14.01 -18.87
C SER A 19 -2.43 13.92 -17.34
N GLY A 20 -2.88 14.97 -16.66
CA GLY A 20 -2.94 15.00 -15.19
C GLY A 20 -3.87 13.93 -14.61
N ASP A 21 -4.95 13.58 -15.31
CA ASP A 21 -5.89 12.54 -14.86
C ASP A 21 -5.24 11.15 -14.81
N GLN A 22 -4.38 10.85 -15.79
CA GLN A 22 -3.64 9.58 -15.80
C GLN A 22 -2.68 9.49 -14.60
N TYR A 23 -1.97 10.59 -14.29
CA TYR A 23 -1.11 10.68 -13.12
C TYR A 23 -1.91 10.53 -11.81
N ASN A 24 -3.05 11.23 -11.70
CA ASN A 24 -3.92 11.14 -10.52
C ASN A 24 -4.47 9.73 -10.33
N GLY A 25 -4.83 9.03 -11.42
CA GLY A 25 -5.22 7.63 -11.39
C GLY A 25 -4.11 6.74 -10.82
N TRP A 26 -2.86 6.91 -11.28
CA TRP A 26 -1.72 6.17 -10.75
C TRP A 26 -1.49 6.44 -9.26
N LEU A 27 -1.58 7.69 -8.83
CA LEU A 27 -1.42 8.08 -7.43
C LEU A 27 -2.51 7.45 -6.56
N TYR A 28 -3.77 7.53 -6.97
CA TYR A 28 -4.90 6.93 -6.27
C TYR A 28 -4.73 5.41 -6.09
N PHE A 29 -4.49 4.69 -7.19
CA PHE A 29 -4.34 3.24 -7.13
C PHE A 29 -3.07 2.81 -6.38
N HIS A 30 -2.00 3.60 -6.44
CA HIS A 30 -0.82 3.34 -5.62
C HIS A 30 -1.15 3.39 -4.13
N GLY A 31 -1.77 4.50 -3.67
CA GLY A 31 -2.13 4.67 -2.27
C GLY A 31 -3.11 3.60 -1.79
N ALA A 32 -4.17 3.35 -2.57
CA ALA A 32 -5.16 2.33 -2.27
C ALA A 32 -4.53 0.94 -2.14
N ALA A 33 -3.67 0.53 -3.08
CA ALA A 33 -2.98 -0.76 -3.00
C ALA A 33 -2.04 -0.85 -1.79
N MET A 34 -1.24 0.19 -1.52
CA MET A 34 -0.29 0.17 -0.42
C MET A 34 -0.98 0.12 0.95
N ILE A 35 -2.11 0.82 1.12
CA ILE A 35 -2.82 0.83 2.41
C ILE A 35 -3.71 -0.41 2.55
N LEU A 36 -4.61 -0.63 1.59
CA LEU A 36 -5.68 -1.61 1.72
C LEU A 36 -5.21 -3.03 1.45
N ALA A 37 -4.28 -3.23 0.51
CA ALA A 37 -3.84 -4.56 0.10
C ALA A 37 -2.48 -4.97 0.69
N PHE A 38 -1.67 -4.02 1.15
CA PHE A 38 -0.35 -4.30 1.71
C PHE A 38 -0.26 -3.99 3.21
N LEU A 39 -0.47 -2.74 3.62
CA LEU A 39 -0.28 -2.31 5.01
C LEU A 39 -1.27 -2.98 5.97
N ILE A 40 -2.58 -2.87 5.71
CA ILE A 40 -3.61 -3.43 6.59
C ILE A 40 -3.49 -4.97 6.63
N PRO A 41 -3.46 -5.70 5.50
CA PRO A 41 -3.37 -7.16 5.56
C PRO A 41 -2.05 -7.64 6.13
N GLY A 42 -0.93 -6.95 5.86
CA GLY A 42 0.37 -7.29 6.41
C GLY A 42 0.40 -7.09 7.93
N LEU A 43 0.17 -5.86 8.39
CA LEU A 43 0.34 -5.50 9.80
C LEU A 43 -0.81 -6.01 10.67
N THR A 44 -2.05 -5.63 10.36
CA THR A 44 -3.20 -5.96 11.22
C THR A 44 -3.83 -7.30 10.86
N GLY A 45 -3.63 -7.79 9.64
CA GLY A 45 -4.05 -9.13 9.23
C GLY A 45 -3.06 -10.19 9.71
N PHE A 46 -1.88 -10.27 9.10
CA PHE A 46 -0.93 -11.34 9.38
C PHE A 46 -0.20 -11.15 10.71
N PHE A 47 0.50 -10.03 10.90
CA PHE A 47 1.34 -9.84 12.08
C PHE A 47 0.52 -9.81 13.38
N ALA A 48 -0.59 -9.07 13.41
CA ALA A 48 -1.43 -9.05 14.61
C ALA A 48 -2.03 -10.43 14.93
N ASN A 49 -2.63 -11.14 13.96
CA ASN A 49 -3.21 -12.45 14.25
C ASN A 49 -2.16 -13.52 14.61
N TYR A 50 -0.91 -13.40 14.13
CA TYR A 50 0.14 -14.34 14.49
C TYR A 50 0.76 -14.03 15.85
N PHE A 51 1.18 -12.78 16.07
CA PHE A 51 1.97 -12.42 17.23
C PHE A 51 1.12 -12.10 18.46
N LEU A 52 -0.08 -11.55 18.30
CA LEU A 52 -0.89 -11.12 19.45
C LEU A 52 -1.25 -12.30 20.38
N PRO A 53 -1.73 -13.47 19.90
CA PRO A 53 -2.03 -14.60 20.78
C PRO A 53 -0.79 -15.10 21.53
N LEU A 54 0.36 -15.16 20.83
CA LEU A 54 1.63 -15.57 21.41
C LEU A 54 2.10 -14.61 22.52
N MET A 55 1.94 -13.29 22.31
CA MET A 55 2.33 -12.27 23.28
C MET A 55 1.48 -12.30 24.55
N ILE A 56 0.19 -12.66 24.44
CA ILE A 56 -0.72 -12.71 25.59
C ILE A 56 -0.91 -14.13 26.16
N GLY A 57 -0.24 -15.14 25.59
CA GLY A 57 -0.38 -16.53 25.98
C GLY A 57 -1.76 -17.15 25.66
N ALA A 58 -2.51 -16.56 24.74
CA ALA A 58 -3.78 -17.11 24.27
C ALA A 58 -3.51 -18.26 23.27
N GLN A 59 -4.30 -19.32 23.38
CA GLN A 59 -4.20 -20.46 22.47
C GLN A 59 -4.67 -20.12 21.05
N ASP A 60 -5.64 -19.22 20.92
CA ASP A 60 -6.18 -18.75 19.64
C ASP A 60 -6.83 -17.37 19.82
N VAL A 61 -7.17 -16.71 18.70
CA VAL A 61 -8.07 -15.56 18.70
C VAL A 61 -9.52 -16.03 18.92
N ALA A 62 -10.36 -15.19 19.51
CA ALA A 62 -11.80 -15.39 19.37
C ALA A 62 -12.18 -15.16 17.89
N PHE A 63 -13.32 -15.71 17.44
CA PHE A 63 -13.97 -15.58 16.11
C PHE A 63 -13.32 -16.32 14.92
#